data_AF-A0A2W4R544-F1
#
_entry.id   AF-A0A2W4R544-F1
#
_cell.length_a   1.000
_cell.length_b   1.000
_cell.length_c   1.000
_cell.angle_alpha   90.00
_cell.angle_beta   90.00
_cell.angle_gamma   90.00
#
_symmetry.space_group_name_H-M   'P 1'
#
loop_
_entity.id
_entity.type
_entity.pdbx_description
1 polymer ?
#
loop_
_entity_poly.entity_id
_entity_poly.type
_entity_poly.pdbx_seq_one_letter_code
_entity_poly.pdbx_strand_id
1 'polypeptide(L)'
;MQVLPTGEIGATPWSLSPLWLGLLAVGVPALIWLCCAWWHVLVNDPHRLRRKGMKELRRVLRSVRRSHGLPEPQHLHAWLRASARAWGVRVSAPTLDDVRRAMVSLTRDSGISSRWCELWQLTERKLFAAHSPPMQDWIEQATLAAATVPIPRREQRFPNRRAHWFPSIAALTLLVSVAVVPPSFSGQADAGAISDAAAFRKAHDVSRQALEESWNDWAAHYNLAGFHMLEGSWNLAAAHATAAFLQHPSAETREALRAILDQIEDPHPRLRRLLHGAWYQRVPALLSVAGWQRMSLAAALVIAAGLTATVLALYIPAHRRMLALGGRSVASFGALLFIAAVSSWGAYGTMSEPEAAILLQRVNVRPAPTDLVPEAESAPAPAGSIVTLGRSFLGWRQVSVTENLSGWVRRGAVMPFYADQ
;
A
#
# COMPACT_ATOMS: atom_id res chain seq x y z
N MET A 1 -7.78 -35.65 21.10
CA MET A 1 -8.75 -34.53 21.03
C MET A 1 -9.47 -34.36 22.36
N GLN A 2 -9.54 -33.13 22.87
CA GLN A 2 -10.32 -32.70 24.05
C GLN A 2 -11.34 -31.63 23.62
N VAL A 3 -12.51 -31.56 24.24
CA VAL A 3 -13.55 -30.56 23.92
C VAL A 3 -13.08 -29.16 24.27
N LEU A 4 -13.35 -28.19 23.40
CA LEU A 4 -13.00 -26.78 23.56
C LEU A 4 -14.23 -25.93 23.95
N PRO A 5 -14.05 -24.81 24.68
CA PRO A 5 -15.15 -23.88 24.92
C PRO A 5 -15.61 -23.22 23.61
N THR A 6 -16.91 -23.11 23.41
CA THR A 6 -17.52 -22.40 22.26
C THR A 6 -17.50 -20.88 22.50
N GLY A 7 -17.69 -20.11 21.42
CA GLY A 7 -17.64 -18.64 21.40
C GLY A 7 -16.31 -18.07 20.91
N GLU A 8 -15.40 -18.90 20.41
CA GLU A 8 -14.06 -18.50 19.99
C GLU A 8 -14.06 -18.14 18.50
N ILE A 9 -14.13 -16.84 18.20
CA ILE A 9 -14.25 -16.36 16.82
C ILE A 9 -12.91 -16.44 16.09
N GLY A 10 -12.90 -17.20 14.99
CA GLY A 10 -11.78 -17.38 14.10
C GLY A 10 -11.58 -16.23 13.11
N ALA A 11 -10.40 -16.16 12.50
CA ALA A 11 -10.07 -15.09 11.57
C ALA A 11 -10.57 -15.39 10.16
N THR A 12 -11.29 -14.45 9.54
CA THR A 12 -11.78 -14.55 8.16
C THR A 12 -10.83 -13.88 7.16
N PRO A 13 -10.63 -14.48 5.98
CA PRO A 13 -9.78 -13.89 4.95
C PRO A 13 -10.46 -12.70 4.28
N TRP A 14 -9.65 -11.74 3.85
CA TRP A 14 -10.09 -10.61 3.03
C TRP A 14 -10.05 -10.98 1.54
N SER A 15 -10.92 -10.36 0.75
CA SER A 15 -10.91 -10.45 -0.72
C SER A 15 -9.85 -9.57 -1.40
N LEU A 16 -8.96 -8.95 -0.62
CA LEU A 16 -7.89 -8.10 -1.14
C LEU A 16 -6.84 -8.94 -1.86
N SER A 17 -6.38 -8.48 -3.02
CA SER A 17 -5.27 -9.12 -3.74
C SER A 17 -3.91 -8.71 -3.14
N PRO A 18 -2.88 -9.58 -3.19
CA PRO A 18 -1.54 -9.24 -2.70
C PRO A 18 -0.92 -8.06 -3.46
N LEU A 19 -1.37 -7.80 -4.68
CA LEU A 19 -0.92 -6.69 -5.51
C LEU A 19 -1.20 -5.33 -4.86
N TRP A 20 -2.34 -5.18 -4.18
CA TRP A 20 -2.66 -3.93 -3.46
C TRP A 20 -1.68 -3.66 -2.31
N LEU A 21 -1.24 -4.71 -1.61
CA LEU A 21 -0.26 -4.59 -0.54
C LEU A 21 1.13 -4.23 -1.09
N GLY A 22 1.53 -4.82 -2.22
CA GLY A 22 2.75 -4.42 -2.93
C GLY A 22 2.69 -2.97 -3.43
N LEU A 23 1.54 -2.54 -3.95
CA LEU A 23 1.32 -1.17 -4.38
C LEU A 23 1.38 -0.19 -3.21
N LEU A 24 0.85 -0.55 -2.04
CA LEU A 24 0.98 0.25 -0.82
C LEU A 24 2.46 0.42 -0.43
N ALA A 25 3.23 -0.67 -0.45
CA ALA A 25 4.65 -0.69 -0.07
C ALA A 25 5.51 0.26 -0.91
N VAL A 26 5.20 0.42 -2.21
CA VAL A 26 5.94 1.28 -3.14
C VAL A 26 5.30 2.67 -3.31
N GLY A 27 3.97 2.72 -3.31
CA GLY A 27 3.19 3.93 -3.57
C GLY A 27 3.39 4.99 -2.50
N VAL A 28 3.41 4.61 -1.22
CA VAL A 28 3.63 5.55 -0.12
C VAL A 28 5.02 6.22 -0.21
N PRO A 29 6.14 5.49 -0.31
CA PRO A 29 7.45 6.10 -0.52
C PRO A 29 7.53 6.96 -1.79
N ALA A 30 6.88 6.55 -2.88
CA ALA A 30 6.88 7.30 -4.14
C ALA A 30 6.17 8.65 -3.99
N LEU A 31 5.03 8.70 -3.30
CA LEU A 31 4.30 9.94 -3.00
C LEU A 31 5.13 10.86 -2.08
N ILE A 32 5.76 10.31 -1.05
CA ILE A 32 6.63 11.07 -0.15
C ILE A 32 7.82 11.64 -0.93
N TRP A 33 8.46 10.82 -1.78
CA TRP A 33 9.53 11.28 -2.65
C TRP A 33 9.06 12.43 -3.55
N LEU A 34 7.88 12.30 -4.18
CA LEU A 34 7.34 13.34 -5.05
C LEU A 34 7.11 14.64 -4.28
N CYS A 35 6.56 14.55 -3.08
CA CYS A 35 6.34 15.69 -2.18
C CYS A 35 7.67 16.36 -1.79
N CYS A 36 8.65 15.58 -1.31
CA CYS A 36 9.97 16.09 -0.94
C CYS A 36 10.71 16.70 -2.15
N ALA A 37 10.61 16.06 -3.31
CA ALA A 37 11.24 16.52 -4.53
C ALA A 37 10.63 17.84 -5.01
N TRP A 38 9.30 17.96 -4.96
CA TRP A 38 8.59 19.19 -5.28
C TRP A 38 8.91 20.30 -4.28
N TRP A 39 8.89 19.98 -2.98
CA TRP A 39 9.28 20.92 -1.92
C TRP A 39 10.70 21.44 -2.12
N HIS A 40 11.65 20.56 -2.41
CA HIS A 40 13.04 20.93 -2.65
C HIS A 40 13.19 21.85 -3.87
N VAL A 41 12.49 21.57 -4.97
CA VAL A 41 12.45 22.45 -6.15
C VAL A 41 11.88 23.83 -5.80
N LEU A 42 10.82 23.89 -4.98
CA LEU A 42 10.22 25.16 -4.56
C LEU A 42 11.13 25.99 -3.64
N VAL A 43 11.85 25.33 -2.73
CA VAL A 43 12.73 25.99 -1.77
C VAL A 43 14.02 26.47 -2.45
N ASN A 44 14.62 25.63 -3.29
CA ASN A 44 15.93 25.88 -3.91
C ASN A 44 15.85 26.52 -5.30
N ASP A 45 14.71 27.07 -5.70
CA ASP A 45 14.59 27.77 -6.98
C ASP A 45 15.48 29.04 -6.98
N PRO A 46 16.55 29.08 -7.82
CA PRO A 46 17.50 30.19 -7.83
C PRO A 46 16.85 31.51 -8.27
N HIS A 47 15.74 31.46 -9.00
CA HIS A 47 15.02 32.60 -9.53
C HIS A 47 13.80 33.00 -8.67
N ARG A 48 13.58 32.37 -7.51
CA ARG A 48 12.49 32.72 -6.59
C ARG A 48 12.51 34.20 -6.20
N LEU A 49 13.70 34.72 -5.88
CA LEU A 49 13.86 36.13 -5.51
C LEU A 49 13.49 37.07 -6.66
N ARG A 50 13.96 36.79 -7.88
CA ARG A 50 13.68 37.59 -9.07
C ARG A 50 12.20 37.66 -9.38
N ARG A 51 11.49 36.52 -9.34
CA ARG A 51 10.04 36.49 -9.56
C ARG A 51 9.26 37.23 -8.47
N LYS A 52 9.69 37.13 -7.21
CA LYS A 52 9.09 37.91 -6.11
C LYS A 52 9.32 39.41 -6.34
N GLY A 53 10.54 39.82 -6.67
CA GLY A 53 10.90 41.20 -7.01
C GLY A 53 10.08 41.76 -8.18
N MET A 54 9.90 41.00 -9.26
CA MET A 54 9.05 41.43 -10.39
C MET A 54 7.57 41.61 -9.99
N LYS A 55 7.02 40.72 -9.14
CA LYS A 55 5.65 40.87 -8.62
C LYS A 55 5.52 42.10 -7.73
N GLU A 56 6.50 42.35 -6.87
CA GLU A 56 6.59 43.53 -6.02
C GLU A 56 6.71 44.81 -6.87
N LEU A 57 7.58 44.82 -7.88
CA LEU A 57 7.79 45.96 -8.78
C LEU A 57 6.48 46.34 -9.50
N ARG A 58 5.79 45.36 -10.09
CA ARG A 58 4.48 45.58 -10.73
C ARG A 58 3.39 46.00 -9.75
N ARG A 59 3.50 45.63 -8.47
CA ARG A 59 2.54 46.03 -7.43
C ARG A 59 2.78 47.49 -7.03
N VAL A 60 4.04 47.90 -6.84
CA VAL A 60 4.43 49.28 -6.52
C VAL A 60 4.05 50.22 -7.65
N LEU A 61 4.33 49.88 -8.91
CA LEU A 61 3.94 50.74 -10.05
C LEU A 61 2.41 50.90 -10.16
N ARG A 62 1.66 49.84 -9.84
CA ARG A 62 0.19 49.91 -9.79
C ARG A 62 -0.34 50.73 -8.62
N SER A 63 0.32 50.70 -7.46
CA SER A 63 -0.10 51.52 -6.32
C SER A 63 0.13 52.99 -6.61
N VAL A 64 1.31 53.37 -7.10
CA VAL A 64 1.63 54.75 -7.47
C VAL A 64 0.67 55.29 -8.53
N ARG A 65 0.34 54.50 -9.56
CA ARG A 65 -0.61 54.93 -10.60
C ARG A 65 -2.02 55.18 -10.06
N ARG A 66 -2.46 54.46 -9.02
CA ARG A 66 -3.77 54.65 -8.38
C ARG A 66 -3.82 55.88 -7.47
N SER A 67 -2.67 56.30 -6.95
CA SER A 67 -2.59 57.45 -6.05
C SER A 67 -2.83 58.79 -6.76
N HIS A 68 -2.86 58.84 -8.10
CA HIS A 68 -3.07 60.02 -8.96
C HIS A 68 -2.20 61.26 -8.66
N GLY A 69 -1.23 61.16 -7.75
CA GLY A 69 -0.31 62.21 -7.33
C GLY A 69 1.15 61.83 -7.50
N LEU A 70 2.04 62.72 -7.07
CA LEU A 70 3.49 62.49 -7.09
C LEU A 70 3.87 61.28 -6.22
N PRO A 71 4.87 60.48 -6.64
CA PRO A 71 5.26 59.28 -5.90
C PRO A 71 5.83 59.67 -4.53
N GLU A 72 5.15 59.21 -3.47
CA GLU A 72 5.66 59.38 -2.09
C GLU A 72 7.02 58.68 -1.89
N PRO A 73 7.85 59.14 -0.94
CA PRO A 73 9.15 58.53 -0.64
C PRO A 73 9.09 57.02 -0.35
N GLN A 74 8.00 56.55 0.26
CA GLN A 74 7.79 55.13 0.54
C GLN A 74 7.67 54.29 -0.74
N HIS A 75 7.01 54.83 -1.77
CA HIS A 75 6.87 54.17 -3.07
C HIS A 75 8.20 54.08 -3.81
N LEU A 76 8.98 55.15 -3.79
CA LEU A 76 10.31 55.20 -4.41
C LEU A 76 11.27 54.22 -3.72
N HIS A 77 11.26 54.16 -2.39
CA HIS A 77 12.06 53.20 -1.66
C HIS A 77 11.61 51.74 -1.93
N ALA A 78 10.31 51.49 -2.00
CA ALA A 78 9.77 50.19 -2.36
C ALA A 78 10.14 49.80 -3.80
N TRP A 79 10.15 50.76 -4.72
CA TRP A 79 10.57 50.57 -6.10
C TRP A 79 12.04 50.16 -6.19
N LEU A 80 12.97 50.87 -5.53
CA LEU A 80 14.41 50.54 -5.47
C LEU A 80 14.64 49.12 -4.93
N ARG A 81 13.95 48.75 -3.85
CA ARG A 81 14.04 47.38 -3.29
C ARG A 81 13.50 46.33 -4.25
N ALA A 82 12.38 46.59 -4.91
CA ALA A 82 11.75 45.66 -5.82
C ALA A 82 12.56 45.47 -7.12
N SER A 83 13.15 46.54 -7.66
CA SER A 83 13.99 46.50 -8.85
C SER A 83 15.30 45.76 -8.58
N ALA A 84 16.00 46.02 -7.47
CA ALA A 84 17.16 45.23 -7.06
C ALA A 84 16.84 43.72 -6.98
N ARG A 85 15.72 43.37 -6.35
CA ARG A 85 15.26 41.97 -6.27
C ARG A 85 14.94 41.38 -7.63
N ALA A 86 14.31 42.14 -8.53
CA ALA A 86 13.96 41.69 -9.89
C ALA A 86 15.20 41.36 -10.73
N TRP A 87 16.29 42.13 -10.54
CA TRP A 87 17.60 41.89 -11.14
C TRP A 87 18.44 40.84 -10.40
N GLY A 88 17.97 40.33 -9.26
CA GLY A 88 18.59 39.23 -8.53
C GLY A 88 19.65 39.65 -7.51
N VAL A 89 19.74 40.95 -7.19
CA VAL A 89 20.63 41.47 -6.14
C VAL A 89 20.08 41.05 -4.77
N ARG A 90 20.92 40.39 -3.95
CA ARG A 90 20.56 39.82 -2.64
C ARG A 90 20.95 40.69 -1.44
N VAL A 91 21.52 41.86 -1.68
CA VAL A 91 22.06 42.76 -0.65
C VAL A 91 20.94 43.59 -0.03
N SER A 92 21.00 43.83 1.29
CA SER A 92 20.00 44.61 2.03
C SER A 92 19.93 46.08 1.63
N ALA A 93 21.08 46.66 1.25
CA ALA A 93 21.23 48.02 0.72
C ALA A 93 21.92 47.94 -0.66
N PRO A 94 21.16 47.79 -1.76
CA PRO A 94 21.72 47.65 -3.09
C PRO A 94 22.32 48.98 -3.57
N THR A 95 23.55 48.96 -4.06
CA THR A 95 24.16 50.11 -4.72
C THR A 95 23.89 50.11 -6.22
N LEU A 96 24.03 51.26 -6.88
CA LEU A 96 23.93 51.37 -8.33
C LEU A 96 24.89 50.39 -9.05
N ASP A 97 26.11 50.20 -8.54
CA ASP A 97 27.10 49.31 -9.14
C ASP A 97 26.72 47.84 -9.01
N ASP A 98 26.07 47.43 -7.91
CA ASP A 98 25.53 46.07 -7.76
C ASP A 98 24.45 45.77 -8.79
N VAL A 99 23.56 46.74 -8.98
CA VAL A 99 22.44 46.64 -9.91
C VAL A 99 22.93 46.67 -11.36
N ARG A 100 23.89 47.55 -11.68
CA ARG A 100 24.53 47.63 -13.00
C ARG A 100 25.23 46.31 -13.35
N ARG A 101 26.02 45.74 -12.44
CA ARG A 101 26.67 44.43 -12.63
C ARG A 101 25.64 43.33 -12.90
N ALA A 102 24.56 43.29 -12.13
CA ALA A 102 23.49 42.32 -12.32
C ALA A 102 22.79 42.47 -13.68
N MET A 103 22.47 43.70 -14.10
CA MET A 103 21.85 44.00 -15.40
C MET A 103 22.73 43.60 -16.58
N VAL A 104 24.01 43.97 -16.57
CA VAL A 104 24.96 43.63 -17.64
C VAL A 104 25.07 42.11 -17.79
N SER A 105 25.11 41.38 -16.67
CA SER A 105 25.20 39.92 -16.70
C SER A 105 23.95 39.23 -17.29
N LEU A 106 22.78 39.85 -17.17
CA LEU A 106 21.49 39.24 -17.53
C LEU A 106 20.97 39.66 -18.92
N THR A 107 21.10 40.94 -19.28
CA THR A 107 20.45 41.48 -20.49
C THR A 107 21.41 41.56 -21.67
N ARG A 108 22.74 41.67 -21.43
CA ARG A 108 23.80 41.90 -22.45
C ARG A 108 23.58 43.12 -23.37
N ASP A 109 22.52 43.89 -23.16
CA ASP A 109 22.19 45.14 -23.86
C ASP A 109 22.63 46.34 -23.01
N SER A 110 23.55 47.13 -23.54
CA SER A 110 24.08 48.33 -22.91
C SER A 110 23.07 49.47 -22.85
N GLY A 111 22.16 49.57 -23.83
CA GLY A 111 21.15 50.62 -23.91
C GLY A 111 20.07 50.49 -22.82
N ILE A 112 19.60 49.26 -22.58
CA ILE A 112 18.65 48.98 -21.49
C ILE A 112 19.32 49.24 -20.13
N SER A 113 20.59 48.85 -20.00
CA SER A 113 21.35 49.04 -18.75
C SER A 113 21.56 50.52 -18.41
N SER A 114 21.83 51.37 -19.41
CA SER A 114 21.97 52.84 -19.19
C SER A 114 20.68 53.46 -18.70
N ARG A 115 19.56 53.20 -19.39
CA ARG A 115 18.23 53.74 -19.02
C ARG A 115 17.82 53.35 -17.61
N TRP A 116 18.11 52.11 -17.22
CA TRP A 116 17.87 51.65 -15.86
C TRP A 116 18.77 52.33 -14.83
N CYS A 117 20.04 52.55 -15.14
CA CYS A 117 20.97 53.27 -14.25
C CYS A 117 20.55 54.73 -14.05
N GLU A 118 20.16 55.42 -15.13
CA GLU A 118 19.66 56.79 -15.08
C GLU A 118 18.40 56.89 -14.21
N LEU A 119 17.44 55.98 -14.41
CA LEU A 119 16.21 55.94 -13.62
C LEU A 119 16.49 55.63 -12.14
N TRP A 120 17.44 54.73 -11.85
CA TRP A 120 17.88 54.42 -10.49
C TRP A 120 18.49 55.66 -9.82
N GLN A 121 19.45 56.32 -10.47
CA GLN A 121 20.08 57.54 -9.96
C GLN A 121 19.08 58.67 -9.74
N LEU A 122 18.14 58.86 -10.66
CA LEU A 122 17.08 59.86 -10.52
C LEU A 122 16.20 59.57 -9.30
N THR A 123 15.87 58.30 -9.08
CA THR A 123 15.08 57.85 -7.93
C THR A 123 15.84 58.05 -6.61
N GLU A 124 17.14 57.72 -6.55
CA GLU A 124 17.99 57.95 -5.38
C GLU A 124 18.18 59.44 -5.07
N ARG A 125 18.45 60.26 -6.11
CA ARG A 125 18.58 61.72 -5.94
C ARG A 125 17.31 62.32 -5.37
N LYS A 126 16.12 61.87 -5.79
CA LYS A 126 14.88 62.35 -5.18
C LYS A 126 14.77 61.93 -3.71
N LEU A 127 15.17 60.71 -3.37
CA LEU A 127 14.98 60.18 -2.03
C LEU A 127 15.93 60.80 -1.01
N PHE A 128 17.16 61.14 -1.44
CA PHE A 128 18.25 61.50 -0.53
C PHE A 128 18.88 62.88 -0.77
N ALA A 129 18.65 63.54 -1.91
CA ALA A 129 19.23 64.86 -2.16
C ALA A 129 18.35 65.98 -1.57
N ALA A 130 19.01 66.98 -0.95
CA ALA A 130 18.37 68.14 -0.34
C ALA A 130 17.56 68.98 -1.35
N HIS A 131 17.97 69.01 -2.62
CA HIS A 131 17.25 69.69 -3.71
C HIS A 131 16.87 68.66 -4.77
N SER A 132 15.56 68.40 -4.85
CA SER A 132 15.02 67.26 -5.55
C SER A 132 14.36 67.67 -6.88
N PRO A 133 14.90 67.28 -8.06
CA PRO A 133 14.37 67.69 -9.35
C PRO A 133 12.89 67.26 -9.56
N PRO A 134 12.14 67.96 -10.43
CA PRO A 134 10.77 67.59 -10.76
C PRO A 134 10.73 66.22 -11.43
N MET A 135 9.76 65.39 -11.01
CA MET A 135 9.65 63.99 -11.43
C MET A 135 8.54 63.82 -12.49
N GLN A 136 8.57 64.69 -13.52
CA GLN A 136 7.67 64.53 -14.66
C GLN A 136 8.01 63.22 -15.38
N ASP A 137 6.99 62.45 -15.72
CA ASP A 137 7.05 61.18 -16.48
C ASP A 137 7.77 59.99 -15.82
N TRP A 138 8.16 60.08 -14.53
CA TRP A 138 8.84 58.96 -13.84
C TRP A 138 8.06 57.65 -13.88
N ILE A 139 6.74 57.70 -13.69
CA ILE A 139 5.89 56.51 -13.70
C ILE A 139 5.90 55.85 -15.09
N GLU A 140 5.86 56.64 -16.16
CA GLU A 140 5.91 56.15 -17.53
C GLU A 140 7.27 55.54 -17.84
N GLN A 141 8.35 56.23 -17.50
CA GLN A 141 9.71 55.71 -17.65
C GLN A 141 9.94 54.43 -16.82
N ALA A 142 9.43 54.38 -15.58
CA ALA A 142 9.57 53.22 -14.71
C ALA A 142 8.72 52.03 -15.15
N THR A 143 7.55 52.27 -15.74
CA THR A 143 6.71 51.21 -16.32
C THR A 143 7.30 50.65 -17.61
N LEU A 144 7.85 51.51 -18.48
CA LEU A 144 8.59 51.09 -19.68
C LEU A 144 9.85 50.30 -19.29
N ALA A 145 10.63 50.79 -18.33
CA ALA A 145 11.80 50.09 -17.82
C ALA A 145 11.41 48.73 -17.23
N ALA A 146 10.36 48.64 -16.40
CA ALA A 146 9.88 47.38 -15.82
C ALA A 146 9.43 46.35 -16.87
N ALA A 147 8.98 46.78 -18.05
CA ALA A 147 8.61 45.89 -19.16
C ALA A 147 9.83 45.21 -19.81
N THR A 148 11.02 45.84 -19.73
CA THR A 148 12.26 45.28 -20.29
C THR A 148 12.89 44.18 -19.45
N VAL A 149 12.44 43.97 -18.20
CA VAL A 149 13.02 42.95 -17.31
C VAL A 149 12.67 41.55 -17.82
N PRO A 150 13.65 40.70 -18.19
CA PRO A 150 13.37 39.36 -18.69
C PRO A 150 12.74 38.50 -17.60
N ILE A 151 11.57 37.90 -17.89
CA ILE A 151 10.89 37.00 -16.97
C ILE A 151 11.69 35.68 -16.90
N PRO A 152 12.27 35.31 -15.75
CA PRO A 152 12.99 34.05 -15.65
C PRO A 152 12.02 32.88 -15.84
N ARG A 153 12.28 32.03 -16.84
CA ARG A 153 11.54 30.78 -17.05
C ARG A 153 11.84 29.84 -15.87
N ARG A 154 10.88 29.03 -15.46
CA ARG A 154 11.13 27.93 -14.50
C ARG A 154 11.96 26.88 -15.23
N GLU A 155 13.28 26.87 -14.99
CA GLU A 155 14.21 25.91 -15.61
C GLU A 155 13.95 24.48 -15.12
N GLN A 156 13.58 24.30 -13.85
CA GLN A 156 13.30 22.99 -13.27
C GLN A 156 11.81 22.86 -12.97
N ARG A 157 11.03 22.41 -13.96
CA ARG A 157 9.62 22.00 -13.74
C ARG A 157 9.51 20.62 -13.09
N PHE A 158 10.55 19.79 -13.24
CA PHE A 158 10.60 18.44 -12.69
C PHE A 158 11.86 18.24 -11.85
N PRO A 159 11.76 17.51 -10.72
CA PRO A 159 12.90 17.19 -9.88
C PRO A 159 13.87 16.26 -10.64
N ASN A 160 15.03 16.79 -11.03
CA ASN A 160 15.94 16.11 -11.93
C ASN A 160 16.87 15.08 -11.23
N ARG A 161 16.39 14.40 -10.18
CA ARG A 161 17.13 13.34 -9.46
C ARG A 161 16.60 11.94 -9.81
N ARG A 162 16.35 11.69 -11.10
CA ARG A 162 15.97 10.37 -11.65
C ARG A 162 17.02 9.28 -11.37
N ALA A 163 18.29 9.67 -11.22
CA ALA A 163 19.42 8.76 -10.97
C ALA A 163 19.37 8.00 -9.63
N HIS A 164 18.48 8.35 -8.71
CA HIS A 164 18.36 7.66 -7.41
C HIS A 164 17.25 6.60 -7.36
N TRP A 165 16.53 6.37 -8.46
CA TRP A 165 15.49 5.33 -8.57
C TRP A 165 16.03 3.95 -9.00
N PHE A 166 17.15 3.89 -9.71
CA PHE A 166 17.72 2.64 -10.19
C PHE A 166 18.25 1.70 -9.07
N PRO A 167 18.83 2.18 -7.96
CA PRO A 167 19.28 1.28 -6.88
C PRO A 167 18.12 0.59 -6.15
N SER A 168 16.93 1.19 -6.10
CA SER A 168 15.72 0.58 -5.54
C SER A 168 15.09 -0.48 -6.44
N ILE A 169 15.23 -0.35 -7.76
CA ILE A 169 14.84 -1.39 -8.73
C ILE A 169 15.87 -2.54 -8.69
N ALA A 170 17.16 -2.25 -8.50
CA ALA A 170 18.19 -3.28 -8.32
C ALA A 170 18.01 -4.10 -7.04
N ALA A 171 17.53 -3.48 -5.95
CA ALA A 171 17.13 -4.19 -4.73
C ALA A 171 15.89 -5.08 -4.95
N LEU A 172 14.94 -4.63 -5.79
CA LEU A 172 13.79 -5.42 -6.23
C LEU A 172 14.22 -6.65 -7.05
N THR A 173 15.28 -6.54 -7.87
CA THR A 173 15.82 -7.68 -8.65
C THR A 173 16.68 -8.62 -7.82
N LEU A 174 17.37 -8.14 -6.78
CA LEU A 174 18.17 -9.01 -5.89
C LEU A 174 17.28 -9.84 -4.93
N LEU A 175 16.04 -9.38 -4.68
CA LEU A 175 15.00 -10.09 -3.94
C LEU A 175 14.47 -11.34 -4.67
N VAL A 176 14.67 -11.43 -5.99
CA VAL A 176 14.28 -12.61 -6.79
C VAL A 176 15.35 -13.72 -6.70
N SER A 177 16.59 -13.40 -6.28
CA SER A 177 17.73 -14.31 -6.40
C SER A 177 18.13 -15.07 -5.12
N VAL A 178 17.54 -14.78 -3.96
CA VAL A 178 17.87 -15.48 -2.70
C VAL A 178 16.71 -16.37 -2.31
N ALA A 179 16.57 -17.45 -3.08
CA ALA A 179 15.73 -18.58 -2.73
C ALA A 179 16.61 -19.66 -2.07
N VAL A 180 16.14 -20.11 -0.90
CA VAL A 180 16.45 -21.41 -0.25
C VAL A 180 17.80 -21.54 0.47
N VAL A 181 17.77 -21.34 1.80
CA VAL A 181 18.62 -22.09 2.74
C VAL A 181 17.71 -22.67 3.84
N PRO A 182 17.66 -24.01 4.04
CA PRO A 182 16.84 -24.64 5.06
C PRO A 182 17.59 -24.77 6.40
N PRO A 183 16.93 -24.56 7.55
CA PRO A 183 17.29 -25.24 8.79
C PRO A 183 16.39 -26.46 9.01
N SER A 184 17.02 -27.56 9.43
CA SER A 184 16.38 -28.83 9.75
C SER A 184 15.87 -28.83 11.19
N PHE A 185 14.57 -29.03 11.40
CA PHE A 185 14.04 -29.48 12.68
C PHE A 185 13.00 -30.59 12.46
N SER A 186 13.29 -31.75 13.03
CA SER A 186 12.43 -32.92 13.09
C SER A 186 11.70 -32.91 14.44
N GLY A 187 10.41 -32.57 14.41
CA GLY A 187 9.47 -32.84 15.50
C GLY A 187 8.50 -33.91 15.03
N GLN A 188 8.60 -35.10 15.64
CA GLN A 188 7.70 -36.23 15.46
C GLN A 188 6.53 -36.02 16.44
N ALA A 189 5.29 -36.04 15.94
CA ALA A 189 4.09 -35.86 16.74
C ALA A 189 3.32 -37.18 16.75
N ASP A 190 2.96 -37.64 17.96
CA ASP A 190 2.13 -38.80 18.21
C ASP A 190 0.67 -38.53 17.81
N ALA A 191 -0.02 -39.56 17.34
CA ALA A 191 -1.40 -39.49 16.89
C ALA A 191 -2.36 -39.19 18.07
N GLY A 192 -3.10 -38.09 17.97
CA GLY A 192 -4.01 -37.62 19.03
C GLY A 192 -5.30 -38.44 19.14
N ALA A 193 -5.31 -39.46 20.00
CA ALA A 193 -6.52 -40.19 20.38
C ALA A 193 -7.60 -39.27 20.98
N ILE A 194 -8.88 -39.57 20.76
CA ILE A 194 -9.99 -38.88 21.44
C ILE A 194 -9.93 -39.26 22.93
N SER A 195 -9.78 -38.26 23.80
CA SER A 195 -9.59 -38.49 25.23
C SER A 195 -10.91 -38.72 25.97
N ASP A 196 -12.03 -38.19 25.47
CA ASP A 196 -13.33 -38.28 26.13
C ASP A 196 -14.49 -38.25 25.12
N ALA A 197 -14.98 -39.43 24.73
CA ALA A 197 -16.09 -39.56 23.78
C ALA A 197 -17.44 -39.08 24.35
N ALA A 198 -17.62 -39.09 25.67
CA ALA A 198 -18.86 -38.64 26.29
C ALA A 198 -18.97 -37.11 26.26
N ALA A 199 -17.85 -36.41 26.47
CA ALA A 199 -17.80 -34.95 26.38
C ALA A 199 -18.17 -34.44 24.98
N PHE A 200 -17.66 -35.05 23.91
CA PHE A 200 -18.00 -34.64 22.53
C PHE A 200 -19.48 -34.84 22.21
N ARG A 201 -20.10 -35.92 22.68
CA ARG A 201 -21.55 -36.14 22.54
C ARG A 201 -22.38 -35.07 23.25
N LYS A 202 -21.97 -34.66 24.46
CA LYS A 202 -22.64 -33.59 25.21
C LYS A 202 -22.45 -32.22 24.56
N ALA A 203 -21.29 -31.98 23.95
CA ALA A 203 -20.95 -30.72 23.30
C ALA A 203 -21.61 -30.52 21.94
N HIS A 204 -22.22 -31.56 21.34
CA HIS A 204 -22.82 -31.51 20.01
C HIS A 204 -23.85 -30.39 19.86
N ASP A 205 -24.89 -30.38 20.70
CA ASP A 205 -26.00 -29.42 20.55
C ASP A 205 -25.55 -27.99 20.85
N VAL A 206 -24.67 -27.82 21.84
CA VAL A 206 -24.08 -26.53 22.20
C VAL A 206 -23.23 -25.98 21.05
N SER A 207 -22.41 -26.83 20.43
CA SER A 207 -21.56 -26.45 19.30
C SER A 207 -22.39 -26.13 18.05
N ARG A 208 -23.48 -26.87 17.82
CA ARG A 208 -24.42 -26.59 16.73
C ARG A 208 -25.10 -25.24 16.91
N GLN A 209 -25.59 -24.95 18.11
CA GLN A 209 -26.18 -23.65 18.43
C GLN A 209 -25.16 -22.51 18.28
N ALA A 210 -23.92 -22.72 18.74
CA ALA A 210 -22.86 -21.72 18.59
C ALA A 210 -22.57 -21.38 17.11
N LEU A 211 -22.62 -22.36 16.20
CA LEU A 211 -22.47 -22.10 14.76
C LEU A 211 -23.70 -21.42 14.13
N GLU A 212 -24.90 -21.63 14.68
CA GLU A 212 -26.10 -20.88 14.27
C GLU A 212 -25.98 -19.39 14.65
N GLU A 213 -25.36 -19.09 15.78
CA GLU A 213 -25.09 -17.72 16.25
C GLU A 213 -23.89 -17.08 15.54
N SER A 214 -22.80 -17.82 15.37
CA SER A 214 -21.57 -17.37 14.73
C SER A 214 -20.87 -18.53 14.01
N TRP A 215 -21.05 -18.58 12.69
CA TRP A 215 -20.43 -19.61 11.85
C TRP A 215 -18.89 -19.62 11.90
N ASN A 216 -18.27 -18.50 12.29
CA ASN A 216 -16.81 -18.40 12.42
C ASN A 216 -16.31 -18.87 13.80
N ASP A 217 -17.10 -19.58 14.59
CA ASP A 217 -16.64 -20.22 15.82
C ASP A 217 -15.81 -21.47 15.49
N TRP A 218 -14.48 -21.33 15.54
CA TRP A 218 -13.57 -22.41 15.17
C TRP A 218 -13.57 -23.54 16.20
N ALA A 219 -13.86 -23.23 17.47
CA ALA A 219 -13.93 -24.23 18.53
C ALA A 219 -15.20 -25.09 18.40
N ALA A 220 -16.33 -24.48 18.02
CA ALA A 220 -17.55 -25.22 17.70
C ALA A 220 -17.35 -26.17 16.50
N HIS A 221 -16.69 -25.70 15.43
CA HIS A 221 -16.29 -26.57 14.32
C HIS A 221 -15.37 -27.72 14.76
N TYR A 222 -14.37 -27.44 15.59
CA TYR A 222 -13.47 -28.48 16.11
C TYR A 222 -14.21 -29.52 16.95
N ASN A 223 -15.16 -29.10 17.79
CA ASN A 223 -15.98 -30.00 18.60
C ASN A 223 -16.88 -30.89 17.74
N LEU A 224 -17.54 -30.31 16.73
CA LEU A 224 -18.38 -31.08 15.79
C LEU A 224 -17.55 -32.04 14.94
N ALA A 225 -16.32 -31.67 14.56
CA ALA A 225 -15.41 -32.58 13.89
C ALA A 225 -15.11 -33.81 14.76
N GLY A 226 -14.81 -33.61 16.05
CA GLY A 226 -14.60 -34.70 17.01
C GLY A 226 -15.84 -35.59 17.20
N PHE A 227 -17.03 -35.01 17.21
CA PHE A 227 -18.30 -35.75 17.27
C PHE A 227 -18.50 -36.64 16.03
N HIS A 228 -18.36 -36.09 14.82
CA HIS A 228 -18.50 -36.86 13.58
C HIS A 228 -17.39 -37.90 13.41
N MET A 229 -16.21 -37.67 14.00
CA MET A 229 -15.14 -38.66 14.08
C MET A 229 -15.56 -39.89 14.90
N LEU A 230 -16.32 -39.70 15.99
CA LEU A 230 -16.87 -40.81 16.80
C LEU A 230 -17.98 -41.59 16.07
N GLU A 231 -18.76 -40.91 15.24
CA GLU A 231 -19.80 -41.54 14.42
C GLU A 231 -19.26 -42.26 13.18
N GLY A 232 -17.98 -42.08 12.86
CA GLY A 232 -17.37 -42.61 11.63
C GLY A 232 -17.75 -41.84 10.36
N SER A 233 -18.36 -40.66 10.48
CA SER A 233 -18.73 -39.80 9.35
C SER A 233 -17.54 -38.93 8.91
N TRP A 234 -16.48 -39.58 8.41
CA TRP A 234 -15.18 -38.95 8.12
C TRP A 234 -15.23 -37.73 7.20
N ASN A 235 -16.13 -37.70 6.20
CA ASN A 235 -16.27 -36.55 5.30
C ASN A 235 -16.81 -35.30 6.02
N LEU A 236 -17.79 -35.47 6.92
CA LEU A 236 -18.33 -34.39 7.75
C LEU A 236 -17.29 -33.94 8.78
N ALA A 237 -16.60 -34.90 9.40
CA ALA A 237 -15.50 -34.62 10.32
C ALA A 237 -14.39 -33.80 9.63
N ALA A 238 -14.01 -34.17 8.41
CA ALA A 238 -13.00 -33.46 7.63
C ALA A 238 -13.42 -32.05 7.26
N ALA A 239 -14.69 -31.87 6.88
CA ALA A 239 -15.23 -30.56 6.56
C ALA A 239 -15.10 -29.61 7.74
N HIS A 240 -15.62 -30.01 8.91
CA HIS A 240 -15.55 -29.21 10.14
C HIS A 240 -14.12 -29.01 10.65
N ALA A 241 -13.27 -30.04 10.62
CA ALA A 241 -11.87 -29.91 11.01
C ALA A 241 -11.10 -28.97 10.07
N THR A 242 -11.40 -28.99 8.77
CA THR A 242 -10.82 -28.06 7.79
C THR A 242 -11.25 -26.63 8.07
N ALA A 243 -12.54 -26.39 8.34
CA ALA A 243 -13.03 -25.06 8.72
C ALA A 243 -12.32 -24.54 9.98
N ALA A 244 -12.25 -25.36 11.04
CA ALA A 244 -11.56 -25.01 12.28
C ALA A 244 -10.07 -24.69 12.04
N PHE A 245 -9.36 -25.52 11.27
CA PHE A 245 -7.96 -25.32 10.92
C PHE A 245 -7.72 -24.03 10.11
N LEU A 246 -8.57 -23.77 9.11
CA LEU A 246 -8.46 -22.58 8.26
C LEU A 246 -8.71 -21.28 9.03
N GLN A 247 -9.63 -21.31 9.99
CA GLN A 247 -9.96 -20.19 10.86
C GLN A 247 -8.90 -19.98 11.97
N HIS A 248 -8.43 -21.06 12.59
CA HIS A 248 -7.43 -21.06 13.65
C HIS A 248 -6.52 -22.31 13.59
N PRO A 249 -5.33 -22.22 12.95
CA PRO A 249 -4.38 -23.33 12.91
C PRO A 249 -3.55 -23.36 14.19
N SER A 250 -4.03 -24.11 15.18
CA SER A 250 -3.31 -24.43 16.42
C SER A 250 -2.61 -25.79 16.29
N ALA A 251 -1.90 -26.25 17.32
CA ALA A 251 -1.38 -27.61 17.33
C ALA A 251 -2.53 -28.63 17.29
N GLU A 252 -3.56 -28.39 18.09
CA GLU A 252 -4.74 -29.25 18.25
C GLU A 252 -5.54 -29.37 16.95
N THR A 253 -5.85 -28.26 16.27
CA THR A 253 -6.62 -28.31 15.01
C THR A 253 -5.84 -28.97 13.88
N ARG A 254 -4.50 -28.79 13.85
CA ARG A 254 -3.62 -29.45 12.87
C ARG A 254 -3.52 -30.94 13.09
N GLU A 255 -3.34 -31.38 14.32
CA GLU A 255 -3.24 -32.80 14.66
C GLU A 255 -4.57 -33.52 14.45
N ALA A 256 -5.68 -32.90 14.85
CA ALA A 256 -7.02 -33.42 14.59
C ALA A 256 -7.28 -33.59 13.08
N LEU A 257 -6.95 -32.57 12.28
CA LEU A 257 -7.14 -32.64 10.84
C LEU A 257 -6.23 -33.69 10.20
N ARG A 258 -4.96 -33.83 10.63
CA ARG A 258 -4.09 -34.92 10.16
C ARG A 258 -4.70 -36.29 10.43
N ALA A 259 -5.14 -36.53 11.67
CA ALA A 259 -5.74 -37.80 12.06
C ALA A 259 -6.99 -38.14 11.24
N ILE A 260 -7.81 -37.14 10.90
CA ILE A 260 -9.00 -37.32 10.06
C ILE A 260 -8.60 -37.59 8.59
N LEU A 261 -7.62 -36.85 8.05
CA LEU A 261 -7.17 -37.04 6.67
C LEU A 261 -6.52 -38.41 6.44
N ASP A 262 -5.87 -38.99 7.46
CA ASP A 262 -5.30 -40.33 7.39
C ASP A 262 -6.36 -41.44 7.28
N GLN A 263 -7.63 -41.15 7.62
CA GLN A 263 -8.76 -42.10 7.52
C GLN A 263 -9.54 -41.98 6.22
N ILE A 264 -9.29 -40.94 5.42
CA ILE A 264 -9.97 -40.70 4.15
C ILE A 264 -9.14 -41.29 3.02
N GLU A 265 -9.78 -42.03 2.12
CA GLU A 265 -9.12 -42.69 1.00
C GLU A 265 -8.50 -41.69 0.02
N ASP A 266 -9.24 -40.62 -0.32
CA ASP A 266 -8.84 -39.58 -1.27
C ASP A 266 -8.87 -38.16 -0.65
N PRO A 267 -7.92 -37.81 0.23
CA PRO A 267 -7.88 -36.48 0.84
C PRO A 267 -7.43 -35.43 -0.18
N HIS A 268 -7.98 -34.22 -0.07
CA HIS A 268 -7.64 -33.12 -0.98
C HIS A 268 -6.12 -32.84 -1.01
N PRO A 269 -5.46 -32.84 -2.17
CA PRO A 269 -4.00 -32.87 -2.28
C PRO A 269 -3.31 -31.65 -1.66
N ARG A 270 -3.97 -30.48 -1.66
CA ARG A 270 -3.43 -29.28 -1.01
C ARG A 270 -3.41 -29.40 0.52
N LEU A 271 -4.46 -29.95 1.12
CA LEU A 271 -4.52 -30.14 2.58
C LEU A 271 -3.46 -31.16 3.02
N ARG A 272 -3.34 -32.26 2.28
CA ARG A 272 -2.30 -33.27 2.52
C ARG A 272 -0.90 -32.66 2.44
N ARG A 273 -0.63 -31.80 1.44
CA ARG A 273 0.65 -31.10 1.29
C ARG A 273 0.92 -30.13 2.42
N LEU A 274 -0.09 -29.38 2.86
CA LEU A 274 0.03 -28.42 3.97
C LEU A 274 0.36 -29.10 5.31
N LEU A 275 -0.13 -30.32 5.53
CA LEU A 275 -0.03 -30.99 6.83
C LEU A 275 1.04 -32.08 6.90
N HIS A 276 1.20 -32.87 5.84
CA HIS A 276 2.16 -33.99 5.73
C HIS A 276 3.31 -33.71 4.76
N GLY A 277 3.32 -32.55 4.09
CA GLY A 277 4.38 -32.19 3.17
C GLY A 277 5.73 -31.95 3.85
N ALA A 278 6.72 -31.64 3.02
CA ALA A 278 8.03 -31.22 3.50
C ALA A 278 7.91 -30.00 4.44
N TRP A 279 8.91 -29.76 5.29
CA TRP A 279 8.85 -28.68 6.30
C TRP A 279 8.46 -27.31 5.72
N TYR A 280 8.95 -26.96 4.53
CA TYR A 280 8.63 -25.69 3.86
C TYR A 280 7.18 -25.65 3.34
N GLN A 281 6.60 -26.80 3.03
CA GLN A 281 5.18 -26.93 2.66
C GLN A 281 4.26 -26.89 3.88
N ARG A 282 4.81 -27.11 5.09
CA ARG A 282 4.11 -27.00 6.38
C ARG A 282 4.17 -25.59 6.98
N VAL A 283 5.07 -24.72 6.52
CA VAL A 283 5.14 -23.32 6.95
C VAL A 283 3.79 -22.61 6.80
N PRO A 284 3.07 -22.72 5.67
CA PRO A 284 1.77 -22.06 5.53
C PRO A 284 0.76 -22.49 6.59
N ALA A 285 0.83 -23.71 7.11
CA ALA A 285 -0.05 -24.21 8.16
C ALA A 285 0.25 -23.62 9.56
N LEU A 286 1.23 -22.73 9.72
CA LEU A 286 1.53 -22.08 11.01
C LEU A 286 0.58 -20.93 11.35
N LEU A 287 -0.02 -20.29 10.35
CA LEU A 287 -0.94 -19.18 10.53
C LEU A 287 -2.16 -19.39 9.64
N SER A 288 -3.30 -18.86 10.06
CA SER A 288 -4.51 -18.88 9.23
C SER A 288 -4.29 -18.08 7.95
N VAL A 289 -5.17 -18.25 6.97
CA VAL A 289 -5.15 -17.44 5.74
C VAL A 289 -5.13 -15.95 6.09
N ALA A 290 -6.04 -15.52 6.97
CA ALA A 290 -6.13 -14.16 7.46
C ALA A 290 -4.88 -13.74 8.28
N GLY A 291 -4.25 -14.68 8.99
CA GLY A 291 -2.96 -14.47 9.66
C GLY A 291 -1.85 -14.10 8.67
N TRP A 292 -1.72 -14.83 7.56
CA TRP A 292 -0.76 -14.52 6.51
C TRP A 292 -1.06 -13.21 5.78
N GLN A 293 -2.34 -12.91 5.54
CA GLN A 293 -2.75 -11.61 4.98
C GLN A 293 -2.35 -10.45 5.90
N ARG A 294 -2.60 -10.54 7.22
CA ARG A 294 -2.14 -9.55 8.21
C ARG A 294 -0.62 -9.43 8.26
N MET A 295 0.09 -10.55 8.21
CA MET A 295 1.56 -10.56 8.15
C MET A 295 2.08 -9.87 6.88
N SER A 296 1.47 -10.13 5.73
CA SER A 296 1.84 -9.49 4.47
C SER A 296 1.57 -7.97 4.49
N LEU A 297 0.47 -7.52 5.12
CA LEU A 297 0.21 -6.10 5.34
C LEU A 297 1.27 -5.48 6.25
N ALA A 298 1.58 -6.12 7.39
CA ALA A 298 2.62 -5.63 8.31
C ALA A 298 3.98 -5.54 7.60
N ALA A 299 4.35 -6.57 6.82
CA ALA A 299 5.57 -6.57 6.03
C ALA A 299 5.59 -5.45 4.97
N ALA A 300 4.48 -5.20 4.28
CA ALA A 300 4.34 -4.08 3.34
C ALA A 300 4.55 -2.71 4.01
N LEU A 301 4.04 -2.53 5.24
CA LEU A 301 4.26 -1.31 6.01
C LEU A 301 5.73 -1.15 6.44
N VAL A 302 6.40 -2.24 6.82
CA VAL A 302 7.85 -2.24 7.13
C VAL A 302 8.68 -1.86 5.89
N ILE A 303 8.34 -2.39 4.72
CA ILE A 303 8.97 -2.01 3.44
C ILE A 303 8.75 -0.52 3.18
N ALA A 304 7.51 -0.04 3.29
CA ALA A 304 7.18 1.37 3.07
C ALA A 304 7.97 2.28 4.03
N ALA A 305 8.08 1.92 5.30
CA ALA A 305 8.85 2.67 6.29
C ALA A 305 10.35 2.69 5.95
N GLY A 306 10.92 1.52 5.60
CA GLY A 306 12.33 1.41 5.21
C GLY A 306 12.65 2.22 3.96
N LEU A 307 11.86 2.10 2.91
CA LEU A 307 12.00 2.87 1.67
C LEU A 307 11.81 4.38 1.93
N THR A 308 10.83 4.76 2.74
CA THR A 308 10.62 6.17 3.12
C THR A 308 11.83 6.73 3.86
N ALA A 309 12.44 5.98 4.79
CA ALA A 309 13.67 6.40 5.45
C ALA A 309 14.83 6.59 4.45
N THR A 310 14.96 5.71 3.45
CA THR A 310 15.97 5.91 2.39
C THR A 310 15.71 7.15 1.53
N VAL A 311 14.44 7.46 1.25
CA VAL A 311 14.04 8.69 0.54
C VAL A 311 14.40 9.91 1.37
N LEU A 312 14.05 9.93 2.66
CA LEU A 312 14.34 11.04 3.57
C LEU A 312 15.85 11.25 3.74
N ALA A 313 16.65 10.18 3.72
CA ALA A 313 18.11 10.26 3.77
C ALA A 313 18.71 11.09 2.60
N LEU A 314 18.01 11.21 1.47
CA LEU A 314 18.45 12.03 0.34
C LEU A 314 18.28 13.54 0.59
N TYR A 315 17.38 13.91 1.49
CA TYR A 315 17.02 15.30 1.78
C TYR A 315 17.53 15.80 3.13
N ILE A 316 17.86 14.90 4.07
CA ILE A 316 18.37 15.23 5.41
C ILE A 316 19.87 14.88 5.50
N PRO A 317 20.78 15.86 5.35
CA PRO A 317 22.22 15.58 5.29
C PRO A 317 22.79 15.06 6.63
N ALA A 318 22.25 15.50 7.77
CA ALA A 318 22.76 15.18 9.10
C ALA A 318 22.76 13.69 9.44
N HIS A 319 21.78 12.92 8.95
CA HIS A 319 21.61 11.49 9.28
C HIS A 319 21.64 10.57 8.05
N ARG A 320 22.16 11.06 6.92
CA ARG A 320 22.08 10.37 5.62
C ARG A 320 22.58 8.94 5.64
N ARG A 321 23.74 8.66 6.26
CA ARG A 321 24.33 7.31 6.28
C ARG A 321 23.48 6.34 7.11
N MET A 322 23.07 6.76 8.31
CA MET A 322 22.30 5.92 9.23
C MET A 322 20.90 5.63 8.68
N LEU A 323 20.20 6.65 8.15
CA LEU A 323 18.89 6.49 7.53
C LEU A 323 18.95 5.66 6.24
N ALA A 324 19.99 5.83 5.42
CA ALA A 324 20.12 5.05 4.19
C ALA A 324 20.44 3.57 4.46
N LEU A 325 21.38 3.28 5.38
CA LEU A 325 21.73 1.91 5.74
C LEU A 325 20.59 1.23 6.51
N GLY A 326 20.09 1.87 7.56
CA GLY A 326 18.97 1.36 8.35
C GLY A 326 17.71 1.17 7.50
N GLY A 327 17.37 2.16 6.68
CA GLY A 327 16.21 2.08 5.78
C GLY A 327 16.33 0.94 4.77
N ARG A 328 17.52 0.70 4.20
CA ARG A 328 17.77 -0.43 3.29
C ARG A 328 17.64 -1.76 4.00
N SER A 329 18.26 -1.92 5.17
CA SER A 329 18.19 -3.16 5.95
C SER A 329 16.75 -3.49 6.35
N VAL A 330 16.00 -2.50 6.83
CA VAL A 330 14.58 -2.64 7.20
C VAL A 330 13.73 -2.99 5.98
N ALA A 331 13.94 -2.31 4.83
CA ALA A 331 13.21 -2.61 3.60
C ALA A 331 13.50 -4.03 3.09
N SER A 332 14.76 -4.46 3.10
CA SER A 332 15.14 -5.82 2.69
C SER A 332 14.53 -6.88 3.60
N PHE A 333 14.58 -6.67 4.92
CA PHE A 333 13.95 -7.59 5.87
C PHE A 333 12.43 -7.66 5.68
N GLY A 334 11.77 -6.51 5.55
CA GLY A 334 10.34 -6.43 5.25
C GLY A 334 9.98 -7.14 3.94
N ALA A 335 10.82 -7.04 2.92
CA ALA A 335 10.57 -7.69 1.63
C ALA A 335 10.70 -9.23 1.70
N LEU A 336 11.68 -9.76 2.45
CA LEU A 336 11.77 -11.19 2.70
C LEU A 336 10.53 -11.71 3.44
N LEU A 337 10.10 -10.99 4.48
CA LEU A 337 8.86 -11.32 5.20
C LEU A 337 7.63 -11.27 4.30
N PHE A 338 7.54 -10.27 3.41
CA PHE A 338 6.44 -10.12 2.48
C PHE A 338 6.37 -11.29 1.49
N ILE A 339 7.51 -11.67 0.89
CA ILE A 339 7.57 -12.83 -0.02
C ILE A 339 7.16 -14.10 0.70
N ALA A 340 7.69 -14.34 1.90
CA ALA A 340 7.33 -15.52 2.69
C ALA A 340 5.83 -15.54 3.03
N ALA A 341 5.26 -14.40 3.43
CA ALA A 341 3.85 -14.30 3.79
C ALA A 341 2.93 -14.48 2.58
N VAL A 342 3.21 -13.84 1.44
CA VAL A 342 2.40 -13.98 0.21
C VAL A 342 2.52 -15.38 -0.37
N SER A 343 3.71 -15.98 -0.36
CA SER A 343 3.90 -17.37 -0.81
C SER A 343 3.13 -18.35 0.07
N SER A 344 3.14 -18.12 1.39
CA SER A 344 2.41 -18.95 2.35
C SER A 344 0.90 -18.79 2.22
N TRP A 345 0.41 -17.56 2.04
CA TRP A 345 -0.99 -17.31 1.71
C TRP A 345 -1.38 -18.01 0.39
N GLY A 346 -0.58 -17.88 -0.66
CA GLY A 346 -0.83 -18.52 -1.95
C GLY A 346 -0.87 -20.05 -1.90
N ALA A 347 -0.22 -20.68 -0.91
CA ALA A 347 -0.24 -22.13 -0.73
C ALA A 347 -1.64 -22.68 -0.39
N TYR A 348 -2.53 -21.86 0.18
CA TYR A 348 -3.92 -22.23 0.45
C TYR A 348 -4.78 -22.29 -0.83
N GLY A 349 -4.40 -21.56 -1.89
CA GLY A 349 -5.13 -21.52 -3.16
C GLY A 349 -6.58 -21.08 -2.98
N THR A 350 -7.53 -21.86 -3.52
CA THR A 350 -8.97 -21.60 -3.45
C THR A 350 -9.53 -21.56 -2.03
N MET A 351 -8.87 -22.21 -1.04
CA MET A 351 -9.25 -22.11 0.38
C MET A 351 -9.02 -20.72 0.96
N SER A 352 -8.25 -19.87 0.27
CA SER A 352 -8.00 -18.50 0.74
C SER A 352 -9.11 -17.52 0.40
N GLU A 353 -10.06 -17.93 -0.43
CA GLU A 353 -11.20 -17.10 -0.80
C GLU A 353 -12.25 -17.11 0.32
N PRO A 354 -12.88 -15.96 0.62
CA PRO A 354 -13.94 -15.90 1.63
C PRO A 354 -15.14 -16.78 1.24
N GLU A 355 -15.36 -16.98 -0.06
CA GLU A 355 -16.43 -17.81 -0.62
C GLU A 355 -16.04 -19.30 -0.72
N ALA A 356 -14.94 -19.72 -0.10
CA ALA A 356 -14.49 -21.11 -0.15
C ALA A 356 -15.39 -22.06 0.67
N ALA A 357 -15.65 -23.24 0.10
CA ALA A 357 -16.44 -24.29 0.70
C ALA A 357 -15.91 -25.68 0.37
N ILE A 358 -16.48 -26.69 1.03
CA ILE A 358 -16.23 -28.10 0.77
C ILE A 358 -17.53 -28.84 0.45
N LEU A 359 -17.45 -29.79 -0.49
CA LEU A 359 -18.56 -30.70 -0.78
C LEU A 359 -18.60 -31.82 0.25
N LEU A 360 -19.74 -31.96 0.95
CA LEU A 360 -19.91 -32.94 2.03
C LEU A 360 -20.13 -34.37 1.51
N GLN A 361 -20.72 -34.47 0.32
CA GLN A 361 -21.08 -35.73 -0.30
C GLN A 361 -20.78 -35.67 -1.80
N ARG A 362 -20.72 -36.83 -2.45
CA ARG A 362 -20.59 -36.90 -3.91
C ARG A 362 -21.88 -36.37 -4.53
N VAL A 363 -21.78 -35.28 -5.31
CA VAL A 363 -22.93 -34.66 -5.97
C VAL A 363 -22.60 -34.38 -7.43
N ASN A 364 -23.61 -34.57 -8.28
CA ASN A 364 -23.52 -34.17 -9.67
C ASN A 364 -23.81 -32.67 -9.80
N VAL A 365 -22.82 -31.92 -10.27
CA VAL A 365 -22.92 -30.49 -10.54
C VAL A 365 -23.79 -30.30 -11.77
N ARG A 366 -24.87 -29.50 -11.64
CA ARG A 366 -25.85 -29.29 -12.71
C ARG A 366 -25.66 -27.93 -13.39
N PRO A 367 -25.85 -27.82 -14.72
CA PRO A 367 -25.75 -26.53 -15.41
C PRO A 367 -26.83 -25.52 -14.98
N ALA A 368 -28.00 -26.00 -14.56
CA ALA A 368 -29.12 -25.17 -14.13
C ALA A 368 -29.63 -25.56 -12.72
N PRO A 369 -30.19 -24.61 -11.95
CA PRO A 369 -30.71 -24.85 -10.60
C PRO A 369 -32.10 -25.51 -10.64
N THR A 370 -32.18 -26.71 -11.23
CA THR A 370 -33.41 -27.49 -11.34
C THR A 370 -33.16 -28.98 -11.16
N ASP A 371 -34.19 -29.69 -10.72
CA ASP A 371 -34.18 -31.16 -10.62
C ASP A 371 -34.49 -31.88 -11.93
N LEU A 372 -34.88 -31.12 -12.95
CA LEU A 372 -35.28 -31.66 -14.25
C LEU A 372 -34.10 -31.88 -15.22
N VAL A 373 -32.86 -31.57 -14.82
CA VAL A 373 -31.70 -31.79 -15.69
C VAL A 373 -31.35 -33.28 -15.75
N PRO A 374 -31.26 -33.89 -16.95
CA PRO A 374 -30.84 -35.28 -17.10
C PRO A 374 -29.45 -35.54 -16.50
N GLU A 375 -29.24 -36.69 -15.88
CA GLU A 375 -27.96 -37.03 -15.25
C GLU A 375 -26.79 -37.05 -16.24
N ALA A 376 -27.05 -37.31 -17.53
CA ALA A 376 -26.06 -37.29 -18.60
C ALA A 376 -25.42 -35.91 -18.86
N GLU A 377 -26.09 -34.81 -18.47
CA GLU A 377 -25.56 -33.44 -18.57
C GLU A 377 -24.91 -32.95 -17.27
N SER A 378 -24.89 -33.81 -16.24
CA SER A 378 -24.36 -33.48 -14.93
C SER A 378 -22.98 -34.11 -14.73
N ALA A 379 -22.07 -33.35 -14.14
CA ALA A 379 -20.70 -33.80 -13.92
C ALA A 379 -20.49 -34.20 -12.45
N PRO A 380 -19.97 -35.40 -12.16
CA PRO A 380 -19.78 -35.85 -10.79
C PRO A 380 -18.65 -35.07 -10.11
N ALA A 381 -18.92 -34.50 -8.94
CA ALA A 381 -17.91 -33.93 -8.06
C ALA A 381 -17.74 -34.82 -6.82
N PRO A 382 -16.50 -35.25 -6.49
CA PRO A 382 -16.27 -36.10 -5.34
C PRO A 382 -16.46 -35.36 -4.01
N ALA A 383 -16.86 -36.09 -2.97
CA ALA A 383 -16.88 -35.57 -1.61
C ALA A 383 -15.48 -35.11 -1.18
N GLY A 384 -15.39 -34.08 -0.34
CA GLY A 384 -14.12 -33.49 0.08
C GLY A 384 -13.48 -32.54 -0.94
N SER A 385 -14.09 -32.36 -2.12
CA SER A 385 -13.64 -31.36 -3.09
C SER A 385 -13.85 -29.95 -2.56
N ILE A 386 -12.83 -29.12 -2.74
CA ILE A 386 -12.85 -27.70 -2.36
C ILE A 386 -13.39 -26.90 -3.54
N VAL A 387 -14.36 -26.05 -3.25
CA VAL A 387 -15.11 -25.32 -4.25
C VAL A 387 -15.26 -23.86 -3.86
N THR A 388 -15.45 -23.00 -4.85
CA THR A 388 -15.78 -21.59 -4.60
C THR A 388 -17.27 -21.38 -4.84
N LEU A 389 -17.91 -20.70 -3.89
CA LEU A 389 -19.35 -20.47 -3.89
C LEU A 389 -19.66 -19.22 -4.70
N GLY A 390 -20.67 -19.29 -5.55
CA GLY A 390 -21.18 -18.13 -6.28
C GLY A 390 -22.57 -17.74 -5.79
N ARG A 391 -23.45 -17.47 -6.76
CA ARG A 391 -24.82 -17.01 -6.50
C ARG A 391 -25.65 -18.07 -5.79
N SER A 392 -26.61 -17.61 -5.00
CA SER A 392 -27.64 -18.46 -4.37
C SER A 392 -29.00 -18.24 -5.05
N PHE A 393 -29.78 -19.32 -5.20
CA PHE A 393 -31.12 -19.27 -5.79
C PHE A 393 -32.01 -20.38 -5.24
N LEU A 394 -33.10 -20.07 -4.52
CA LEU A 394 -34.13 -21.02 -4.05
C LEU A 394 -33.58 -22.36 -3.50
N GLY A 395 -32.62 -22.31 -2.57
CA GLY A 395 -32.01 -23.50 -1.95
C GLY A 395 -30.90 -24.16 -2.78
N TRP A 396 -30.56 -23.59 -3.94
CA TRP A 396 -29.38 -23.90 -4.73
C TRP A 396 -28.26 -22.90 -4.46
N ARG A 397 -27.03 -23.38 -4.60
CA ARG A 397 -25.82 -22.57 -4.64
C ARG A 397 -25.05 -22.90 -5.91
N GLN A 398 -24.57 -21.86 -6.57
CA GLN A 398 -23.62 -22.00 -7.66
C GLN A 398 -22.25 -22.36 -7.05
N VAL A 399 -21.55 -23.28 -7.69
CA VAL A 399 -20.31 -23.87 -7.22
C VAL A 399 -19.35 -23.97 -8.38
N SER A 400 -18.11 -23.53 -8.19
CA SER A 400 -17.02 -23.74 -9.14
C SER A 400 -15.98 -24.66 -8.49
N VAL A 401 -15.83 -25.86 -9.06
CA VAL A 401 -14.91 -26.90 -8.55
C VAL A 401 -13.53 -26.73 -9.18
N THR A 402 -13.48 -26.32 -10.44
CA THR A 402 -12.26 -26.08 -11.21
C THR A 402 -12.59 -25.03 -12.28
N GLU A 403 -11.59 -24.38 -12.88
CA GLU A 403 -11.81 -23.33 -13.90
C GLU A 403 -12.78 -23.74 -15.03
N ASN A 404 -12.87 -25.04 -15.33
CA ASN A 404 -13.73 -25.58 -16.38
C ASN A 404 -14.99 -26.31 -15.87
N LEU A 405 -15.19 -26.40 -14.54
CA LEU A 405 -16.33 -27.10 -13.96
C LEU A 405 -17.07 -26.19 -12.98
N SER A 406 -18.13 -25.55 -13.49
CA SER A 406 -19.06 -24.74 -12.70
C SER A 406 -20.50 -25.18 -12.91
N GLY A 407 -21.32 -25.06 -11.87
CA GLY A 407 -22.76 -25.34 -11.95
C GLY A 407 -23.44 -25.16 -10.61
N TRP A 408 -24.57 -25.82 -10.40
CA TRP A 408 -25.46 -25.64 -9.27
C TRP A 408 -25.57 -26.92 -8.46
N VAL A 409 -25.54 -26.75 -7.14
CA VAL A 409 -25.65 -27.82 -6.14
C VAL A 409 -26.65 -27.38 -5.06
N ARG A 410 -27.30 -28.35 -4.40
CA ARG A 410 -28.18 -28.06 -3.26
C ARG A 410 -27.38 -27.47 -2.10
N ARG A 411 -27.95 -26.48 -1.39
CA ARG A 411 -27.29 -25.79 -0.26
C ARG A 411 -26.77 -26.75 0.81
N GLY A 412 -27.52 -27.82 1.11
CA GLY A 412 -27.13 -28.81 2.13
C GLY A 412 -25.96 -29.72 1.74
N ALA A 413 -25.52 -29.72 0.49
CA ALA A 413 -24.39 -30.53 0.05
C ALA A 413 -23.04 -29.79 0.12
N VAL A 414 -23.07 -28.48 0.39
CA VAL A 414 -21.88 -27.63 0.52
C VAL A 414 -21.79 -27.07 1.94
N MET A 415 -20.59 -27.05 2.49
CA MET A 415 -20.30 -26.40 3.77
C MET A 415 -19.28 -25.28 3.56
N PRO A 416 -19.65 -24.00 3.80
CA PRO A 416 -18.70 -22.90 3.71
C PRO A 416 -17.67 -22.96 4.83
N PHE A 417 -16.43 -22.57 4.54
CA PHE A 417 -15.38 -22.46 5.56
C PHE A 417 -15.46 -21.16 6.35
N TYR A 418 -16.01 -20.12 5.72
CA TYR A 418 -16.16 -18.78 6.30
C TYR A 418 -17.60 -18.30 6.10
N ALA A 419 -18.08 -17.49 7.03
CA ALA A 419 -19.40 -16.86 6.89
C ALA A 419 -19.34 -15.70 5.88
N ASP A 420 -20.40 -15.54 5.07
CA ASP A 420 -20.72 -14.27 4.43
C ASP A 420 -21.17 -13.29 5.55
N GLN A 421 -20.48 -12.16 5.72
CA GLN A 421 -21.03 -11.03 6.47
C GLN A 421 -22.00 -10.24 5.59
#